data_AF-A0A1I4EBB5-F1
#
_entry.id   AF-A0A1I4EBB5-F1
#
_cell.length_a   1.000
_cell.length_b   1.000
_cell.length_c   1.000
_cell.angle_alpha   90.00
_cell.angle_beta   90.00
_cell.angle_gamma   90.00
#
_symmetry.space_group_name_H-M   'P 1'
#
loop_
_entity.id
_entity.type
_entity.pdbx_description
1 polymer ?
#
loop_
_entity_poly.entity_id
_entity_poly.type
_entity_poly.pdbx_seq_one_letter_code
_entity_poly.pdbx_strand_id
1 'polypeptide(L)'
;MSATKPRTLFDKIWDAHVVEALPDGTAVLYIDKHLTHEVTSPQAFEGLRLAGRKVRRPDATIAVVDHNIATDASRYGTIEDPESRTQVETLEANVKAFGIPYIPLTDKRQGIVHVIGPELGLSLPGMTIVCGDSHTSTHGAMGALAFGIGTSEVEHVLATQTLLQKPAKNMRVRVDGKLPAGCTAKDIVLAIIGKIGTAGGTGHVIEFAGEAIRALDMAGRMTVCNMSIEAGARAGMVAPDQTTFDYVKGRPFAPKGEAYDRAVAWWKTLPSDEGAVFDKEVTLDAATIVPQMTWGTSPEDVLPVTGSVPNPADIADEARRAQVQRMVDYMGLTPGQKLTDLKVDVVFVGSCTNSRIEDIRAAAAIAKGRKVASHVRALVVPGSGLVKEAAEAEGLDKILLEAGFEWREAGCSMCLGMNPDKLKPGQRSASTSNRNFEGRQGMGGRTHLVSPAMAAAAAIAGHFVDVRDYQPKEGV
;
A
#
# COMPACT_ATOMS: atom_id res chain seq x y z
N MET A 1 20.30 -36.51 13.44
CA MET A 1 19.85 -35.12 13.66
C MET A 1 18.36 -35.12 13.44
N SER A 2 17.54 -34.83 14.45
CA SER A 2 16.08 -34.75 14.26
C SER A 2 15.82 -33.65 13.24
N ALA A 3 15.31 -34.00 12.05
CA ALA A 3 15.02 -33.02 11.01
C ALA A 3 13.96 -32.06 11.56
N THR A 4 14.34 -30.80 11.79
CA THR A 4 13.40 -29.75 12.15
C THR A 4 12.31 -29.70 11.07
N LYS A 5 11.04 -29.71 11.49
CA LYS A 5 9.88 -29.63 10.59
C LYS A 5 10.07 -28.45 9.62
N PRO A 6 9.82 -28.60 8.30
CA PRO A 6 9.86 -27.49 7.35
C PRO A 6 8.95 -26.35 7.80
N ARG A 7 9.45 -25.11 7.73
CA ARG A 7 8.78 -23.90 8.22
C ARG A 7 8.50 -22.91 7.10
N THR A 8 7.39 -22.19 7.22
CA THR A 8 7.11 -21.06 6.32
C THR A 8 7.99 -19.87 6.66
N LEU A 9 8.04 -18.87 5.76
CA LEU A 9 8.68 -17.59 6.03
C LEU A 9 8.09 -16.93 7.29
N PHE A 10 6.77 -16.97 7.45
CA PHE A 10 6.08 -16.45 8.62
C PHE A 10 6.52 -17.19 9.89
N ASP A 11 6.52 -18.53 9.89
CA ASP A 11 6.93 -19.32 11.06
C ASP A 11 8.36 -18.99 11.50
N LYS A 12 9.29 -18.89 10.54
CA LYS A 12 10.70 -18.55 10.80
C LYS A 12 10.85 -17.19 11.49
N ILE A 13 10.09 -16.19 11.03
CA ILE A 13 10.14 -14.84 11.60
C ILE A 13 9.42 -14.82 12.93
N TRP A 14 8.22 -15.39 13.03
CA TRP A 14 7.48 -15.48 14.28
C TRP A 14 8.33 -16.11 15.39
N ASP A 15 8.86 -17.32 15.15
CA ASP A 15 9.68 -18.07 16.11
C ASP A 15 10.91 -17.27 16.59
N ALA A 16 11.53 -16.51 15.70
CA ALA A 16 12.70 -15.69 16.03
C ALA A 16 12.38 -14.50 16.94
N HIS A 17 11.11 -14.09 17.03
CA HIS A 17 10.68 -12.88 17.75
C HIS A 17 9.80 -13.18 18.97
N VAL A 18 9.42 -14.44 19.22
CA VAL A 18 8.73 -14.83 20.45
C VAL A 18 9.68 -14.67 21.64
N VAL A 19 9.34 -13.75 22.55
CA VAL A 19 10.03 -13.56 23.83
C VAL A 19 9.55 -14.59 24.85
N GLU A 20 8.24 -14.78 24.92
CA GLU A 20 7.59 -15.73 25.83
C GLU A 20 6.29 -16.23 25.21
N ALA A 21 6.03 -17.54 25.32
CA ALA A 21 4.75 -18.15 24.97
C ALA A 21 3.92 -18.37 26.25
N LEU A 22 2.69 -17.85 26.25
CA LEU A 22 1.74 -17.98 27.35
C LEU A 22 0.93 -19.29 27.24
N PRO A 23 0.37 -19.82 28.34
CA PRO A 23 -0.33 -21.11 28.34
C PRO A 23 -1.54 -21.20 27.39
N ASP A 24 -2.15 -20.08 27.01
CA ASP A 24 -3.32 -20.02 26.13
C ASP A 24 -2.97 -19.92 24.63
N GLY A 25 -1.69 -20.01 24.29
CA GLY A 25 -1.17 -19.87 22.92
C GLY A 25 -0.94 -18.43 22.47
N THR A 26 -1.16 -17.44 23.33
CA THR A 26 -0.71 -16.06 23.09
C THR A 26 0.81 -15.98 23.29
N ALA A 27 1.50 -15.16 22.51
CA ALA A 27 2.93 -14.89 22.66
C ALA A 27 3.18 -13.41 22.94
N VAL A 28 4.20 -13.13 23.75
CA VAL A 28 4.86 -11.83 23.81
C VAL A 28 5.82 -11.77 22.64
N LEU A 29 5.46 -10.99 21.63
CA LEU A 29 6.24 -10.83 20.40
C LEU A 29 7.10 -9.56 20.49
N TYR A 30 8.40 -9.67 20.23
CA TYR A 30 9.28 -8.51 20.10
C TYR A 30 9.02 -7.76 18.79
N ILE A 31 9.07 -6.43 18.85
CA ILE A 31 8.87 -5.54 17.70
C ILE A 31 10.20 -4.87 17.34
N ASP A 32 10.76 -5.11 16.15
CA ASP A 32 12.03 -4.49 15.74
C ASP A 32 11.88 -3.02 15.35
N LYS A 33 10.76 -2.68 14.71
CA LYS A 33 10.52 -1.34 14.19
C LYS A 33 9.08 -0.90 14.44
N HIS A 34 8.95 0.25 15.07
CA HIS A 34 7.68 0.95 15.22
C HIS A 34 7.71 2.21 14.36
N LEU A 35 6.82 2.29 13.38
CA LEU A 35 6.60 3.52 12.62
C LEU A 35 5.40 4.23 13.22
N THR A 36 5.43 5.56 13.30
CA THR A 36 4.32 6.35 13.85
C THR A 36 4.00 7.56 12.97
N HIS A 37 2.76 8.01 13.07
CA HIS A 37 2.25 9.19 12.38
C HIS A 37 1.24 9.93 13.26
N GLU A 38 0.73 11.05 12.76
CA GLU A 38 -0.03 12.04 13.54
C GLU A 38 -1.44 11.58 13.94
N VAL A 39 -2.01 10.59 13.24
CA VAL A 39 -3.43 10.24 13.39
C VAL A 39 -3.69 9.34 14.59
N THR A 40 -2.86 8.32 14.81
CA THR A 40 -3.14 7.24 15.79
C THR A 40 -2.22 7.25 17.02
N SER A 41 -1.20 8.12 17.01
CA SER A 41 -0.22 8.25 18.09
C SER A 41 -0.55 9.21 19.25
N PRO A 42 -1.39 10.28 19.10
CA PRO A 42 -1.57 11.28 20.17
C PRO A 42 -2.01 10.69 21.52
N GLN A 43 -3.04 9.83 21.51
CA GLN A 43 -3.58 9.22 22.72
C GLN A 43 -2.59 8.23 23.35
N ALA A 44 -1.78 7.54 22.54
CA ALA A 44 -0.77 6.62 23.05
C ALA A 44 0.31 7.36 23.84
N PHE A 45 0.78 8.50 23.35
CA PHE A 45 1.74 9.33 24.09
C PHE A 45 1.15 9.94 25.36
N GLU A 46 -0.14 10.32 25.35
CA GLU A 46 -0.82 10.80 26.55
C GLU A 46 -0.98 9.69 27.60
N GLY A 47 -1.31 8.45 27.19
CA GLY A 47 -1.36 7.30 28.08
C GLY A 47 -0.04 7.05 28.81
N LEU A 48 1.09 7.14 28.09
CA LEU A 48 2.42 7.08 28.72
C LEU A 48 2.63 8.19 29.75
N ARG A 49 2.25 9.42 29.42
CA ARG A 49 2.42 10.59 30.28
C ARG A 49 1.63 10.43 31.58
N LEU A 50 0.35 10.07 31.47
CA LEU A 50 -0.53 9.82 32.63
C LEU A 50 -0.03 8.67 33.50
N ALA A 51 0.57 7.64 32.89
CA ALA A 51 1.16 6.50 33.60
C ALA A 51 2.58 6.75 34.13
N GLY A 52 3.17 7.94 33.89
CA GLY A 52 4.55 8.25 34.26
C GLY A 52 5.60 7.38 33.55
N ARG A 53 5.29 6.88 32.35
CA ARG A 53 6.15 5.98 31.55
C ARG A 53 6.96 6.75 30.52
N LYS A 54 8.13 6.19 30.19
CA LYS A 54 8.97 6.64 29.06
C LYS A 54 8.81 5.66 27.89
N VAL A 55 9.21 6.10 26.69
CA VAL A 55 9.36 5.19 25.55
C VAL A 55 10.54 4.25 25.79
N ARG A 56 10.35 2.95 25.59
CA ARG A 56 11.33 1.90 25.89
C ARG A 56 12.49 1.86 24.91
N ARG A 57 12.24 1.98 23.61
CA ARG A 57 13.25 2.01 22.54
C ARG A 57 12.99 3.15 21.55
N PRO A 58 13.37 4.40 21.90
CA PRO A 58 13.27 5.52 20.98
C PRO A 58 14.05 5.28 19.67
N ASP A 59 15.14 4.52 19.71
CA ASP A 59 15.95 4.11 18.56
C ASP A 59 15.24 3.11 17.62
N ALA A 60 14.25 2.37 18.13
CA ALA A 60 13.42 1.46 17.37
C ALA A 60 12.13 2.12 16.85
N THR A 61 11.91 3.41 17.13
CA THR A 61 10.71 4.14 16.74
C THR A 61 11.06 5.30 15.79
N ILE A 62 10.22 5.57 14.79
CA ILE A 62 10.38 6.76 13.94
C ILE A 62 9.01 7.33 13.59
N ALA A 63 8.93 8.66 13.60
CA ALA A 63 7.72 9.41 13.30
C ALA A 63 7.85 10.18 11.98
N VAL A 64 6.72 10.29 11.27
CA VAL A 64 6.54 11.21 10.13
C VAL A 64 5.11 11.73 10.13
N VAL A 65 4.89 12.90 9.53
CA VAL A 65 3.54 13.39 9.22
C VAL A 65 3.25 13.12 7.75
N ASP A 66 2.09 12.55 7.41
CA ASP A 66 1.75 12.21 6.02
C ASP A 66 0.26 12.22 5.64
N HIS A 67 -0.67 12.25 6.59
CA HIS A 67 -2.12 12.19 6.31
C HIS A 67 -2.78 13.58 6.19
N ASN A 68 -2.39 14.49 7.08
CA ASN A 68 -3.01 15.80 7.29
C ASN A 68 -2.34 16.97 6.55
N ILE A 69 -1.34 16.68 5.72
CA ILE A 69 -0.57 17.67 4.99
C ILE A 69 -1.11 17.86 3.57
N ALA A 70 -1.13 19.10 3.11
CA ALA A 70 -1.45 19.40 1.72
C ALA A 70 -0.36 18.89 0.77
N THR A 71 -0.76 18.61 -0.48
CA THR A 71 0.17 18.24 -1.56
C THR A 71 0.36 19.36 -2.59
N ASP A 72 -0.03 20.58 -2.23
CA ASP A 72 0.12 21.77 -3.04
C ASP A 72 1.05 22.80 -2.37
N ALA A 73 1.16 23.99 -2.96
CA ALA A 73 2.04 25.04 -2.45
C ALA A 73 1.71 25.47 -1.01
N SER A 74 0.47 25.27 -0.52
CA SER A 74 0.07 25.60 0.85
C SER A 74 0.71 24.71 1.90
N ARG A 75 1.28 23.56 1.51
CA ARG A 75 1.96 22.61 2.39
C ARG A 75 2.98 23.24 3.33
N TYR A 76 3.73 24.24 2.85
CA TYR A 76 4.77 24.91 3.62
C TYR A 76 4.25 26.10 4.43
N GLY A 77 2.95 26.39 4.33
CA GLY A 77 2.25 27.37 5.14
C GLY A 77 1.57 26.74 6.35
N THR A 78 0.66 27.51 6.95
CA THR A 78 -0.16 27.05 8.07
C THR A 78 -1.23 26.07 7.57
N ILE A 79 -1.35 24.90 8.19
CA ILE A 79 -2.46 23.96 7.94
C ILE A 79 -3.77 24.65 8.30
N GLU A 80 -4.61 24.97 7.32
CA GLU A 80 -5.84 25.76 7.54
C GLU A 80 -6.83 25.05 8.46
N ASP A 81 -7.02 23.74 8.27
CA ASP A 81 -7.92 22.92 9.07
C ASP A 81 -7.41 22.76 10.53
N PRO A 82 -8.17 23.25 11.54
CA PRO A 82 -7.71 23.24 12.93
C PRO A 82 -7.49 21.84 13.51
N GLU A 83 -8.29 20.85 13.11
CA GLU A 83 -8.17 19.47 13.59
C GLU A 83 -6.88 18.83 13.06
N SER A 84 -6.65 18.95 11.75
CA SER A 84 -5.43 18.51 11.07
C SER A 84 -4.19 19.16 11.68
N ARG A 85 -4.23 20.48 11.90
CA ARG A 85 -3.14 21.23 12.55
C ARG A 85 -2.84 20.71 13.94
N THR A 86 -3.88 20.51 14.76
CA THR A 86 -3.75 20.01 16.13
C THR A 86 -3.08 18.64 16.16
N GLN A 87 -3.44 17.72 15.26
CA GLN A 87 -2.82 16.39 15.19
C GLN A 87 -1.32 16.48 14.85
N VAL A 88 -0.96 17.31 13.86
CA VAL A 88 0.44 17.53 13.46
C VAL A 88 1.27 18.14 14.59
N GLU A 89 0.82 19.26 15.16
CA GLU A 89 1.51 19.94 16.27
C GLU A 89 1.64 19.03 17.51
N THR A 90 0.62 18.20 17.77
CA THR A 90 0.64 17.24 18.88
C THR A 90 1.70 16.16 18.66
N LEU A 91 1.84 15.64 17.43
CA LEU A 91 2.91 14.69 17.12
C LEU A 91 4.28 15.35 17.33
N GLU A 92 4.50 16.55 16.81
CA GLU A 92 5.77 17.28 16.94
C GLU A 92 6.15 17.54 18.40
N ALA A 93 5.18 17.93 19.23
CA ALA A 93 5.38 18.09 20.66
C ALA A 93 5.73 16.76 21.35
N ASN A 94 5.05 15.67 20.99
CA ASN A 94 5.27 14.35 21.58
C ASN A 94 6.63 13.77 21.19
N VAL A 95 7.02 13.82 19.91
CA VAL A 95 8.33 13.29 19.47
C VAL A 95 9.49 14.03 20.15
N LYS A 96 9.35 15.35 20.36
CA LYS A 96 10.32 16.14 21.12
C LYS A 96 10.34 15.75 22.61
N ALA A 97 9.18 15.58 23.24
CA ALA A 97 9.08 15.27 24.66
C ALA A 97 9.62 13.86 24.99
N PHE A 98 9.43 12.89 24.09
CA PHE A 98 9.83 11.51 24.29
C PHE A 98 11.13 11.12 23.58
N GLY A 99 11.76 12.04 22.85
CA GLY A 99 13.03 11.81 22.15
C GLY A 99 12.93 10.84 20.97
N ILE A 100 11.80 10.86 20.25
CA ILE A 100 11.57 10.01 19.08
C ILE A 100 12.19 10.65 17.84
N PRO A 101 12.97 9.91 17.03
CA PRO A 101 13.39 10.34 15.70
C PRO A 101 12.19 10.76 14.83
N TYR A 102 12.24 11.96 14.27
CA TYR A 102 11.18 12.55 13.45
C TYR A 102 11.74 13.01 12.11
N ILE A 103 11.04 12.70 11.01
CA ILE A 103 11.33 13.26 9.69
C ILE A 103 10.39 14.47 9.50
N PRO A 104 10.89 15.70 9.64
CA PRO A 104 10.05 16.89 9.58
C PRO A 104 9.54 17.16 8.18
N LEU A 105 8.47 17.97 8.08
CA LEU A 105 7.84 18.32 6.81
C LEU A 105 8.78 18.93 5.76
N THR A 106 9.83 19.60 6.23
CA THR A 106 10.84 20.29 5.43
C THR A 106 12.03 19.40 5.03
N ASP A 107 12.12 18.18 5.55
CA ASP A 107 13.17 17.24 5.16
C ASP A 107 12.88 16.64 3.79
N LYS A 108 13.88 16.57 2.92
CA LYS A 108 13.73 15.96 1.59
C LYS A 108 13.30 14.49 1.61
N ARG A 109 13.52 13.79 2.73
CA ARG A 109 13.12 12.38 2.94
C ARG A 109 11.68 12.25 3.39
N GLN A 110 10.98 13.35 3.65
CA GLN A 110 9.59 13.30 4.06
C GLN A 110 8.77 12.55 3.01
N GLY A 111 7.83 11.74 3.46
CA GLY A 111 6.88 11.05 2.61
C GLY A 111 5.90 10.24 3.42
N ILE A 112 5.12 9.43 2.70
CA ILE A 112 4.18 8.48 3.30
C ILE A 112 4.97 7.42 4.08
N VAL A 113 4.53 7.10 5.30
CA VAL A 113 5.24 6.23 6.24
C VAL A 113 5.62 4.86 5.65
N HIS A 114 4.77 4.31 4.78
CA HIS A 114 5.00 3.03 4.09
C HIS A 114 5.84 3.13 2.81
N VAL A 115 6.16 4.34 2.35
CA VAL A 115 7.10 4.59 1.25
C VAL A 115 8.49 4.84 1.81
N ILE A 116 8.60 5.71 2.81
CA ILE A 116 9.89 6.10 3.39
C ILE A 116 10.55 4.95 4.17
N GLY A 117 9.76 4.06 4.79
CA GLY A 117 10.32 2.93 5.55
C GLY A 117 11.25 2.05 4.70
N PRO A 118 10.75 1.46 3.59
CA PRO A 118 11.56 0.71 2.65
C PRO A 118 12.62 1.58 1.96
N GLU A 119 12.26 2.79 1.50
CA GLU A 119 13.15 3.69 0.76
C GLU A 119 14.40 4.09 1.55
N LEU A 120 14.27 4.25 2.86
CA LEU A 120 15.37 4.64 3.74
C LEU A 120 16.13 3.44 4.32
N GLY A 121 15.64 2.21 4.11
CA GLY A 121 16.23 0.99 4.70
C GLY A 121 15.86 0.79 6.17
N LEU A 122 14.73 1.36 6.60
CA LEU A 122 14.16 1.13 7.94
C LEU A 122 13.39 -0.20 8.00
N SER A 123 12.93 -0.68 6.85
CA SER A 123 12.28 -1.98 6.67
C SER A 123 13.28 -2.95 6.07
N LEU A 124 13.67 -3.96 6.84
CA LEU A 124 14.64 -4.98 6.43
C LEU A 124 14.02 -6.38 6.48
N PRO A 125 14.53 -7.34 5.67
CA PRO A 125 14.05 -8.71 5.74
C PRO A 125 14.19 -9.31 7.14
N GLY A 126 13.17 -10.09 7.52
CA GLY A 126 13.12 -10.80 8.79
C GLY A 126 12.65 -10.00 9.99
N MET A 127 12.36 -8.70 9.85
CA MET A 127 11.89 -7.86 10.96
C MET A 127 10.42 -8.10 11.31
N THR A 128 10.04 -7.81 12.56
CA THR A 128 8.67 -7.46 12.95
C THR A 128 8.48 -5.94 12.92
N ILE A 129 7.49 -5.47 12.15
CA ILE A 129 7.25 -4.04 11.91
C ILE A 129 5.79 -3.69 12.19
N VAL A 130 5.55 -2.67 13.00
CA VAL A 130 4.19 -2.22 13.34
C VAL A 130 4.04 -0.72 13.16
N CYS A 131 2.82 -0.30 12.89
CA CYS A 131 2.42 1.10 12.84
C CYS A 131 0.93 1.19 13.17
N GLY A 132 0.47 2.33 13.67
CA GLY A 132 -0.94 2.63 13.82
C GLY A 132 -1.69 2.84 12.49
N ASP A 133 -1.26 2.18 11.41
CA ASP A 133 -1.84 2.22 10.08
C ASP A 133 -2.02 0.79 9.53
N SER A 134 -3.15 0.54 8.86
CA SER A 134 -3.51 -0.80 8.37
C SER A 134 -2.62 -1.32 7.24
N HIS A 135 -2.04 -0.42 6.43
CA HIS A 135 -1.22 -0.72 5.27
C HIS A 135 0.26 -0.91 5.61
N THR A 136 0.59 -1.06 6.89
CA THR A 136 1.88 -1.56 7.39
C THR A 136 2.29 -2.88 6.72
N SER A 137 1.31 -3.66 6.26
CA SER A 137 1.52 -4.85 5.42
C SER A 137 2.44 -4.62 4.23
N THR A 138 2.53 -3.39 3.70
CA THR A 138 3.46 -2.98 2.62
C THR A 138 4.89 -3.48 2.87
N HIS A 139 5.37 -3.42 4.12
CA HIS A 139 6.75 -3.76 4.44
C HIS A 139 7.04 -5.26 4.35
N GLY A 140 6.01 -6.10 4.29
CA GLY A 140 6.21 -7.54 4.07
C GLY A 140 6.73 -7.89 2.68
N ALA A 141 6.75 -6.92 1.75
CA ALA A 141 7.48 -7.05 0.49
C ALA A 141 9.00 -7.27 0.68
N MET A 142 9.54 -6.85 1.85
CA MET A 142 10.92 -7.11 2.26
C MET A 142 11.12 -8.51 2.84
N GLY A 143 10.07 -9.31 3.01
CA GLY A 143 10.11 -10.51 3.83
C GLY A 143 10.09 -10.19 5.33
N ALA A 144 9.40 -9.12 5.73
CA ALA A 144 9.18 -8.73 7.13
C ALA A 144 7.75 -9.10 7.58
N LEU A 145 7.58 -9.50 8.84
CA LEU A 145 6.24 -9.64 9.43
C LEU A 145 5.73 -8.26 9.84
N ALA A 146 4.95 -7.64 8.97
CA ALA A 146 4.53 -6.25 9.13
C ALA A 146 3.00 -6.10 9.16
N PHE A 147 2.45 -5.48 10.21
CA PHE A 147 1.00 -5.37 10.40
C PHE A 147 0.58 -4.12 11.16
N GLY A 148 -0.63 -3.64 10.85
CA GLY A 148 -1.23 -2.50 11.53
C GLY A 148 -1.72 -2.84 12.94
N ILE A 149 -1.62 -1.88 13.84
CA ILE A 149 -1.99 -2.01 15.26
C ILE A 149 -2.93 -0.89 15.71
N GLY A 150 -3.72 -1.14 16.75
CA GLY A 150 -4.61 -0.12 17.33
C GLY A 150 -3.87 0.85 18.25
N THR A 151 -4.50 1.98 18.61
CA THR A 151 -3.90 3.00 19.49
C THR A 151 -3.44 2.45 20.85
N SER A 152 -4.19 1.52 21.46
CA SER A 152 -3.76 0.88 22.71
C SER A 152 -2.52 0.00 22.52
N GLU A 153 -2.38 -0.65 21.37
CA GLU A 153 -1.19 -1.43 21.02
C GLU A 153 -0.01 -0.49 20.71
N VAL A 154 -0.24 0.67 20.08
CA VAL A 154 0.78 1.71 19.87
C VAL A 154 1.38 2.14 21.21
N GLU A 155 0.53 2.43 22.21
CA GLU A 155 1.01 2.74 23.57
C GLU A 155 1.82 1.59 24.15
N HIS A 156 1.34 0.35 24.00
CA HIS A 156 2.00 -0.83 24.52
C HIS A 156 3.40 -0.99 23.90
N VAL A 157 3.54 -0.89 22.58
CA VAL A 157 4.85 -0.94 21.90
C VAL A 157 5.77 0.17 22.39
N LEU A 158 5.27 1.40 22.51
CA LEU A 158 6.08 2.49 23.04
C LEU A 158 6.55 2.20 24.47
N ALA A 159 5.71 1.60 25.31
CA ALA A 159 6.05 1.29 26.71
C ALA A 159 6.98 0.08 26.89
N THR A 160 6.91 -0.93 26.01
CA THR A 160 7.54 -2.25 26.24
C THR A 160 8.42 -2.75 25.10
N GLN A 161 8.24 -2.24 23.88
CA GLN A 161 8.78 -2.77 22.62
C GLN A 161 8.29 -4.19 22.28
N THR A 162 7.16 -4.60 22.84
CA THR A 162 6.56 -5.93 22.57
C THR A 162 5.07 -5.80 22.28
N LEU A 163 4.45 -6.87 21.83
CA LEU A 163 2.99 -7.01 21.72
C LEU A 163 2.54 -8.39 22.15
N LEU A 164 1.36 -8.48 22.76
CA LEU A 164 0.67 -9.75 22.93
C LEU A 164 -0.03 -10.11 21.62
N GLN A 165 0.33 -11.22 20.99
CA GLN A 165 -0.26 -11.67 19.73
C GLN A 165 -0.50 -13.18 19.77
N LYS A 166 -1.56 -13.64 19.11
CA LYS A 166 -1.70 -15.07 18.76
C LYS A 166 -1.13 -15.30 17.36
N PRO A 167 -0.44 -16.42 17.10
CA PRO A 167 0.08 -16.69 15.76
C PRO A 167 -1.08 -16.80 14.77
N ALA A 168 -0.94 -16.13 13.63
CA ALA A 168 -1.86 -16.25 12.52
C ALA A 168 -1.64 -17.59 11.79
N LYS A 169 -2.62 -18.00 10.99
CA LYS A 169 -2.48 -19.14 10.08
C LYS A 169 -1.69 -18.75 8.83
N ASN A 170 -1.05 -19.72 8.20
CA ASN A 170 -0.28 -19.54 6.97
C ASN A 170 -1.19 -19.69 5.74
N MET A 171 -1.24 -18.68 4.87
CA MET A 171 -1.89 -18.78 3.56
C MET A 171 -0.87 -18.56 2.45
N ARG A 172 -0.86 -19.39 1.42
CA ARG A 172 -0.03 -19.18 0.22
C ARG A 172 -0.90 -18.76 -0.96
N VAL A 173 -0.56 -17.65 -1.59
CA VAL A 173 -1.13 -17.25 -2.87
C VAL A 173 -0.05 -17.36 -3.94
N ARG A 174 -0.19 -18.36 -4.82
CA ARG A 174 0.70 -18.58 -5.96
C ARG A 174 0.16 -17.94 -7.22
N VAL A 175 0.99 -17.15 -7.89
CA VAL A 175 0.70 -16.59 -9.21
C VAL A 175 1.78 -17.07 -10.17
N ASP A 176 1.45 -18.08 -10.97
CA ASP A 176 2.39 -18.77 -11.85
C ASP A 176 2.24 -18.28 -13.31
N GLY A 177 3.32 -18.35 -14.09
CA GLY A 177 3.36 -17.84 -15.46
C GLY A 177 3.78 -16.36 -15.55
N LYS A 178 3.69 -15.82 -16.77
CA LYS A 178 4.09 -14.44 -17.09
C LYS A 178 2.88 -13.53 -17.19
N LEU A 179 3.03 -12.34 -16.62
CA LEU A 179 2.01 -11.32 -16.67
C LEU A 179 1.91 -10.74 -18.11
N PRO A 180 0.71 -10.63 -18.70
CA PRO A 180 0.54 -10.05 -20.03
C PRO A 180 0.92 -8.57 -20.12
N ALA A 181 1.19 -8.09 -21.33
CA ALA A 181 1.45 -6.67 -21.58
C ALA A 181 0.25 -5.81 -21.15
N GLY A 182 0.54 -4.64 -20.56
CA GLY A 182 -0.46 -3.73 -20.00
C GLY A 182 -0.92 -4.08 -18.59
N CYS A 183 -0.49 -5.20 -18.02
CA CYS A 183 -0.76 -5.57 -16.63
C CYS A 183 0.44 -5.28 -15.73
N THR A 184 0.15 -5.02 -14.46
CA THR A 184 1.10 -4.65 -13.41
C THR A 184 0.83 -5.44 -12.12
N ALA A 185 1.64 -5.22 -11.08
CA ALA A 185 1.37 -5.74 -9.74
C ALA A 185 0.00 -5.34 -9.18
N LYS A 186 -0.53 -4.17 -9.57
CA LYS A 186 -1.86 -3.72 -9.17
C LYS A 186 -2.94 -4.63 -9.74
N ASP A 187 -2.80 -5.06 -10.99
CA ASP A 187 -3.73 -5.99 -11.63
C ASP A 187 -3.65 -7.39 -11.01
N ILE A 188 -2.44 -7.84 -10.64
CA ILE A 188 -2.24 -9.09 -9.88
C ILE A 188 -3.04 -9.04 -8.57
N VAL A 189 -2.83 -8.01 -7.74
CA VAL A 189 -3.45 -7.98 -6.42
C VAL A 189 -4.96 -7.76 -6.48
N LEU A 190 -5.46 -6.97 -7.44
CA LEU A 190 -6.89 -6.85 -7.68
C LEU A 190 -7.51 -8.17 -8.14
N ALA A 191 -6.84 -8.93 -9.02
CA ALA A 191 -7.30 -10.27 -9.42
C ALA A 191 -7.30 -11.26 -8.24
N ILE A 192 -6.29 -11.18 -7.35
CA ILE A 192 -6.26 -11.98 -6.12
C ILE A 192 -7.45 -11.63 -5.23
N ILE A 193 -7.67 -10.35 -4.93
CA ILE A 193 -8.76 -9.90 -4.06
C ILE A 193 -10.13 -10.25 -4.67
N GLY A 194 -10.32 -10.05 -5.97
CA GLY A 194 -11.55 -10.45 -6.67
C GLY A 194 -11.80 -11.96 -6.60
N LYS A 195 -10.74 -12.79 -6.56
CA LYS A 195 -10.86 -14.25 -6.44
C LYS A 195 -11.16 -14.73 -5.01
N ILE A 196 -10.52 -14.15 -4.00
CA ILE A 196 -10.62 -14.63 -2.62
C ILE A 196 -11.60 -13.83 -1.75
N GLY A 197 -12.01 -12.65 -2.22
CA GLY A 197 -12.85 -11.70 -1.50
C GLY A 197 -12.11 -10.96 -0.39
N THR A 198 -12.78 -9.96 0.17
CA THR A 198 -12.31 -9.13 1.29
C THR A 198 -12.17 -9.90 2.61
N ALA A 199 -12.78 -11.08 2.73
CA ALA A 199 -12.64 -11.98 3.88
C ALA A 199 -11.73 -13.18 3.58
N GLY A 200 -11.12 -13.25 2.39
CA GLY A 200 -10.42 -14.44 1.90
C GLY A 200 -9.19 -14.83 2.73
N GLY A 201 -8.52 -13.83 3.31
CA GLY A 201 -7.33 -13.96 4.15
C GLY A 201 -7.58 -13.80 5.65
N THR A 202 -8.83 -13.67 6.11
CA THR A 202 -9.14 -13.45 7.53
C THR A 202 -8.48 -14.49 8.43
N GLY A 203 -7.73 -14.02 9.44
CA GLY A 203 -6.99 -14.88 10.37
C GLY A 203 -5.69 -15.46 9.83
N HIS A 204 -5.26 -15.06 8.63
CA HIS A 204 -4.03 -15.54 7.99
C HIS A 204 -3.01 -14.43 7.75
N VAL A 205 -1.76 -14.83 7.62
CA VAL A 205 -0.70 -14.09 6.92
C VAL A 205 -0.55 -14.71 5.53
N ILE A 206 -0.59 -13.88 4.49
CA ILE A 206 -0.44 -14.34 3.11
C ILE A 206 1.03 -14.31 2.71
N GLU A 207 1.58 -15.43 2.25
CA GLU A 207 2.81 -15.50 1.48
C GLU A 207 2.48 -15.48 -0.02
N PHE A 208 2.89 -14.40 -0.70
CA PHE A 208 2.77 -14.27 -2.15
C PHE A 208 3.98 -14.94 -2.82
N ALA A 209 3.70 -15.90 -3.70
CA ALA A 209 4.70 -16.73 -4.35
C ALA A 209 4.34 -16.98 -5.83
N GLY A 210 5.21 -17.71 -6.53
CA GLY A 210 5.04 -18.03 -7.95
C GLY A 210 5.92 -17.18 -8.86
N GLU A 211 5.96 -17.56 -10.14
CA GLU A 211 6.82 -16.91 -11.15
C GLU A 211 6.51 -15.42 -11.30
N ALA A 212 5.24 -15.05 -11.39
CA ALA A 212 4.84 -13.66 -11.60
C ALA A 212 5.24 -12.77 -10.41
N ILE A 213 5.13 -13.27 -9.17
CA ILE A 213 5.54 -12.52 -7.97
C ILE A 213 7.06 -12.34 -7.91
N ARG A 214 7.84 -13.38 -8.23
CA ARG A 214 9.31 -13.28 -8.28
C ARG A 214 9.79 -12.29 -9.34
N ALA A 215 9.09 -12.22 -10.47
CA ALA A 215 9.40 -11.32 -11.58
C ALA A 215 9.11 -9.83 -11.27
N LEU A 216 8.36 -9.52 -10.20
CA LEU A 216 8.12 -8.14 -9.79
C LEU A 216 9.39 -7.50 -9.22
N ASP A 217 9.58 -6.23 -9.56
CA ASP A 217 10.47 -5.34 -8.81
C ASP A 217 9.94 -5.08 -7.39
N MET A 218 10.72 -4.36 -6.59
CA MET A 218 10.32 -4.06 -5.22
C MET A 218 9.08 -3.17 -5.12
N ALA A 219 8.84 -2.27 -6.07
CA ALA A 219 7.63 -1.44 -6.09
C ALA A 219 6.37 -2.30 -6.26
N GLY A 220 6.41 -3.24 -7.21
CA GLY A 220 5.33 -4.20 -7.44
C GLY A 220 5.09 -5.13 -6.25
N ARG A 221 6.16 -5.65 -5.62
CA ARG A 221 6.03 -6.45 -4.38
C ARG A 221 5.37 -5.66 -3.26
N MET A 222 5.75 -4.39 -3.11
CA MET A 222 5.13 -3.47 -2.14
C MET A 222 3.65 -3.20 -2.47
N THR A 223 3.26 -3.06 -3.74
CA THR A 223 1.84 -2.94 -4.13
C THR A 223 1.04 -4.18 -3.72
N VAL A 224 1.54 -5.39 -3.97
CA VAL A 224 0.82 -6.62 -3.61
C VAL A 224 0.72 -6.81 -2.09
N CYS A 225 1.80 -6.59 -1.36
CA CYS A 225 1.79 -6.67 0.11
C CYS A 225 0.93 -5.56 0.75
N ASN A 226 0.93 -4.34 0.20
CA ASN A 226 0.09 -3.24 0.68
C ASN A 226 -1.39 -3.67 0.73
N MET A 227 -1.89 -4.25 -0.36
CA MET A 227 -3.32 -4.59 -0.47
C MET A 227 -3.69 -5.95 0.14
N SER A 228 -2.81 -6.58 0.93
CA SER A 228 -3.16 -7.82 1.65
C SER A 228 -4.30 -7.59 2.66
N ILE A 229 -4.38 -6.39 3.24
CA ILE A 229 -5.42 -6.02 4.20
C ILE A 229 -6.79 -5.90 3.52
N GLU A 230 -6.83 -5.50 2.25
CA GLU A 230 -8.05 -5.50 1.45
C GLU A 230 -8.52 -6.91 1.08
N ALA A 231 -7.66 -7.93 1.18
CA ALA A 231 -8.05 -9.34 1.15
C ALA A 231 -8.43 -9.89 2.54
N GLY A 232 -8.44 -9.06 3.58
CA GLY A 232 -8.74 -9.44 4.96
C GLY A 232 -7.58 -10.10 5.71
N ALA A 233 -6.39 -10.19 5.12
CA ALA A 233 -5.23 -10.77 5.78
C ALA A 233 -4.62 -9.85 6.83
N ARG A 234 -4.02 -10.44 7.87
CA ARG A 234 -3.29 -9.70 8.91
C ARG A 234 -2.04 -9.02 8.35
N ALA A 235 -1.35 -9.70 7.44
CA ALA A 235 -0.16 -9.22 6.73
C ALA A 235 -0.01 -9.96 5.40
N GLY A 236 0.83 -9.42 4.52
CA GLY A 236 1.22 -10.03 3.26
C GLY A 236 2.75 -10.01 3.13
N MET A 237 3.35 -11.11 2.69
CA MET A 237 4.81 -11.30 2.67
C MET A 237 5.29 -11.83 1.32
N VAL A 238 6.45 -11.37 0.88
CA VAL A 238 7.20 -11.95 -0.24
C VAL A 238 8.54 -12.41 0.30
N ALA A 239 8.95 -13.65 -0.03
CA ALA A 239 10.24 -14.16 0.38
C ALA A 239 11.37 -13.29 -0.18
N PRO A 240 12.35 -12.88 0.65
CA PRO A 240 13.42 -12.01 0.20
C PRO A 240 14.38 -12.76 -0.72
N ASP A 241 14.76 -12.12 -1.81
CA ASP A 241 15.70 -12.65 -2.80
C ASP A 241 16.68 -11.56 -3.25
N GLN A 242 17.42 -11.81 -4.33
CA GLN A 242 18.41 -10.87 -4.84
C GLN A 242 17.82 -9.48 -5.15
N THR A 243 16.59 -9.42 -5.68
CA THR A 243 15.87 -8.15 -5.93
C THR A 243 15.69 -7.35 -4.64
N THR A 244 15.34 -8.03 -3.55
CA THR A 244 15.23 -7.41 -2.22
C THR A 244 16.59 -6.95 -1.69
N PHE A 245 17.63 -7.77 -1.84
CA PHE A 245 18.97 -7.45 -1.34
C PHE A 245 19.56 -6.24 -2.06
N ASP A 246 19.43 -6.19 -3.38
CA ASP A 246 19.93 -5.09 -4.21
C ASP A 246 19.19 -3.79 -3.91
N TYR A 247 17.87 -3.85 -3.69
CA TYR A 247 17.08 -2.69 -3.30
C TYR A 247 17.51 -2.11 -1.95
N VAL A 248 17.82 -2.96 -0.96
CA VAL A 248 18.24 -2.55 0.39
C VAL A 248 19.70 -2.05 0.41
N LYS A 249 20.54 -2.50 -0.52
CA LYS A 249 21.96 -2.14 -0.55
C LYS A 249 22.16 -0.64 -0.68
N GLY A 250 22.97 -0.07 0.20
CA GLY A 250 23.31 1.36 0.18
C GLY A 250 22.22 2.30 0.68
N ARG A 251 21.06 1.80 1.15
CA ARG A 251 20.04 2.65 1.77
C ARG A 251 20.56 3.29 3.07
N PRO A 252 20.11 4.50 3.43
CA PRO A 252 20.65 5.26 4.56
C PRO A 252 20.75 4.48 5.89
N PHE A 253 19.72 3.73 6.25
CA PHE A 253 19.63 2.96 7.50
C PHE A 253 19.87 1.46 7.32
N ALA A 254 20.19 1.00 6.11
CA ALA A 254 20.56 -0.38 5.88
C ALA A 254 21.95 -0.70 6.46
N PRO A 255 22.22 -1.97 6.84
CA PRO A 255 23.56 -2.40 7.23
C PRO A 255 24.57 -2.14 6.11
N LYS A 256 25.84 -1.89 6.48
CA LYS A 256 26.93 -1.55 5.56
C LYS A 256 28.12 -2.48 5.74
N GLY A 257 28.92 -2.67 4.69
CA GLY A 257 30.12 -3.51 4.71
C GLY A 257 29.83 -4.92 5.20
N GLU A 258 30.68 -5.47 6.07
CA GLU A 258 30.51 -6.83 6.61
C GLU A 258 29.17 -7.07 7.31
N ALA A 259 28.55 -6.03 7.89
CA ALA A 259 27.23 -6.17 8.50
C ALA A 259 26.15 -6.45 7.45
N TYR A 260 26.28 -5.88 6.25
CA TYR A 260 25.40 -6.17 5.12
C TYR A 260 25.60 -7.61 4.64
N ASP A 261 26.85 -8.05 4.53
CA ASP A 261 27.15 -9.42 4.07
C ASP A 261 26.61 -10.48 5.03
N ARG A 262 26.74 -10.25 6.36
CA ARG A 262 26.12 -11.11 7.37
C ARG A 262 24.59 -11.08 7.30
N ALA A 263 24.00 -9.90 7.11
CA ALA A 263 22.55 -9.77 6.98
C ALA A 263 22.04 -10.54 5.76
N VAL A 264 22.66 -10.38 4.59
CA VAL A 264 22.33 -11.13 3.36
C VAL A 264 22.49 -12.63 3.56
N ALA A 265 23.54 -13.08 4.24
CA ALA A 265 23.73 -14.50 4.53
C ALA A 265 22.57 -15.07 5.35
N TRP A 266 22.08 -14.33 6.35
CA TRP A 266 20.92 -14.72 7.14
C TRP A 266 19.61 -14.59 6.34
N TRP A 267 19.41 -13.50 5.59
CA TRP A 267 18.21 -13.29 4.79
C TRP A 267 17.98 -14.39 3.76
N LYS A 268 19.04 -14.97 3.19
CA LYS A 268 18.97 -16.14 2.29
C LYS A 268 18.38 -17.40 2.94
N THR A 269 18.28 -17.44 4.27
CA THR A 269 17.68 -18.56 5.03
C THR A 269 16.18 -18.35 5.32
N LEU A 270 15.66 -17.14 5.09
CA LEU A 270 14.28 -16.77 5.41
C LEU A 270 13.21 -17.37 4.49
N PRO A 271 13.41 -17.54 3.17
CA PRO A 271 12.39 -18.14 2.30
C PRO A 271 11.85 -19.45 2.87
N SER A 272 10.54 -19.71 2.67
CA SER A 272 9.89 -20.94 3.14
C SER A 272 10.66 -22.19 2.76
N ASP A 273 10.79 -23.13 3.70
CA ASP A 273 11.45 -24.40 3.46
C ASP A 273 10.68 -25.23 2.42
N GLU A 274 11.40 -26.05 1.65
CA GLU A 274 10.75 -27.05 0.81
C GLU A 274 9.92 -28.00 1.67
N GLY A 275 8.66 -28.20 1.30
CA GLY A 275 7.71 -29.01 2.09
C GLY A 275 7.09 -28.29 3.29
N ALA A 276 7.30 -26.98 3.47
CA ALA A 276 6.54 -26.19 4.43
C ALA A 276 5.03 -26.27 4.16
N VAL A 277 4.23 -26.40 5.22
CA VAL A 277 2.78 -26.60 5.13
C VAL A 277 2.07 -25.25 5.32
N PHE A 278 1.16 -24.93 4.41
CA PHE A 278 0.27 -23.79 4.51
C PHE A 278 -1.14 -24.25 4.87
N ASP A 279 -1.82 -23.53 5.77
CA ASP A 279 -3.21 -23.82 6.16
C ASP A 279 -4.19 -23.63 5.00
N LYS A 280 -3.87 -22.72 4.07
CA LYS A 280 -4.67 -22.42 2.89
C LYS A 280 -3.78 -22.12 1.69
N GLU A 281 -4.15 -22.63 0.53
CA GLU A 281 -3.46 -22.34 -0.73
C GLU A 281 -4.43 -21.88 -1.82
N VAL A 282 -4.03 -20.85 -2.56
CA VAL A 282 -4.76 -20.35 -3.72
C VAL A 282 -3.78 -20.17 -4.87
N THR A 283 -4.13 -20.65 -6.06
CA THR A 283 -3.31 -20.50 -7.26
C THR A 283 -4.04 -19.69 -8.32
N LEU A 284 -3.33 -18.79 -9.00
CA LEU A 284 -3.78 -18.03 -10.16
C LEU A 284 -2.78 -18.23 -11.31
N ASP A 285 -3.31 -18.28 -12.52
CA ASP A 285 -2.50 -18.23 -13.75
C ASP A 285 -2.35 -16.78 -14.19
N ALA A 286 -1.11 -16.27 -14.15
CA ALA A 286 -0.78 -14.91 -14.52
C ALA A 286 -1.21 -14.58 -15.95
N ALA A 287 -1.18 -15.54 -16.88
CA ALA A 287 -1.53 -15.33 -18.28
C ALA A 287 -3.02 -14.99 -18.48
N THR A 288 -3.87 -15.32 -17.50
CA THR A 288 -5.31 -14.99 -17.52
C THR A 288 -5.62 -13.61 -16.96
N ILE A 289 -4.64 -12.96 -16.30
CA ILE A 289 -4.81 -11.64 -15.72
C ILE A 289 -4.72 -10.61 -16.85
N VAL A 290 -5.79 -9.86 -17.01
CA VAL A 290 -5.91 -8.70 -17.91
C VAL A 290 -6.01 -7.41 -17.08
N PRO A 291 -5.89 -6.20 -17.67
CA PRO A 291 -6.00 -4.97 -16.91
C PRO A 291 -7.31 -4.92 -16.11
N GLN A 292 -7.20 -4.72 -14.80
CA GLN A 292 -8.32 -4.80 -13.85
C GLN A 292 -8.78 -3.42 -13.43
N MET A 293 -10.04 -3.32 -13.03
CA MET A 293 -10.55 -2.19 -12.27
C MET A 293 -11.61 -2.62 -11.27
N THR A 294 -11.73 -1.91 -10.15
CA THR A 294 -12.96 -2.04 -9.35
C THR A 294 -14.11 -1.34 -10.06
N TRP A 295 -15.31 -1.92 -10.03
CA TRP A 295 -16.53 -1.31 -10.59
C TRP A 295 -17.50 -0.84 -9.48
N GLY A 296 -17.50 -1.52 -8.33
CA GLY A 296 -18.36 -1.25 -7.18
C GLY A 296 -17.71 -0.38 -6.09
N THR A 297 -18.14 -0.56 -4.85
CA THR A 297 -17.66 0.20 -3.67
C THR A 297 -16.78 -0.62 -2.72
N SER A 298 -16.38 -1.83 -3.12
CA SER A 298 -15.42 -2.67 -2.40
C SER A 298 -14.21 -3.02 -3.28
N PRO A 299 -13.02 -3.23 -2.70
CA PRO A 299 -11.85 -3.73 -3.42
C PRO A 299 -12.02 -5.14 -4.02
N GLU A 300 -13.02 -5.92 -3.60
CA GLU A 300 -13.34 -7.23 -4.20
C GLU A 300 -14.23 -7.15 -5.43
N ASP A 301 -14.92 -6.03 -5.64
CA ASP A 301 -15.80 -5.84 -6.80
C ASP A 301 -14.97 -5.43 -8.02
N VAL A 302 -14.19 -6.40 -8.52
CA VAL A 302 -13.20 -6.24 -9.58
C VAL A 302 -13.69 -6.92 -10.85
N LEU A 303 -13.45 -6.27 -11.99
CA LEU A 303 -13.66 -6.84 -13.32
C LEU A 303 -12.49 -6.46 -14.24
N PRO A 304 -12.26 -7.24 -15.32
CA PRO A 304 -11.52 -6.77 -16.47
C PRO A 304 -12.04 -5.41 -16.94
N VAL A 305 -11.16 -4.50 -17.35
CA VAL A 305 -11.57 -3.19 -17.87
C VAL A 305 -12.48 -3.29 -19.10
N THR A 306 -12.38 -4.39 -19.86
CA THR A 306 -13.23 -4.69 -21.02
C THR A 306 -14.60 -5.28 -20.64
N GLY A 307 -14.87 -5.45 -19.35
CA GLY A 307 -16.12 -6.00 -18.83
C GLY A 307 -17.28 -5.00 -18.85
N SER A 308 -18.42 -5.47 -18.36
CA SER A 308 -19.65 -4.69 -18.20
C SER A 308 -20.12 -4.67 -16.76
N VAL A 309 -20.80 -3.59 -16.36
CA VAL A 309 -21.43 -3.44 -15.05
C VAL A 309 -22.39 -4.61 -14.81
N PRO A 310 -22.26 -5.35 -13.69
CA PRO A 310 -23.16 -6.45 -13.36
C PRO A 310 -24.61 -5.99 -13.26
N ASN A 311 -25.53 -6.84 -13.70
CA ASN A 311 -26.96 -6.59 -13.62
C ASN A 311 -27.53 -7.23 -12.34
N PRO A 312 -28.04 -6.44 -11.38
CA PRO A 312 -28.65 -6.97 -10.17
C PRO A 312 -29.78 -7.98 -10.45
N ALA A 313 -30.54 -7.80 -11.55
CA ALA A 313 -31.65 -8.68 -11.89
C ALA A 313 -31.24 -10.13 -12.19
N ASP A 314 -29.97 -10.35 -12.58
CA ASP A 314 -29.44 -11.68 -12.91
C ASP A 314 -28.92 -12.44 -11.66
N ILE A 315 -28.93 -11.79 -10.49
CA ILE A 315 -28.42 -12.36 -9.24
C ILE A 315 -29.56 -13.03 -8.48
N ALA A 316 -29.45 -14.34 -8.26
CA ALA A 316 -30.46 -15.13 -7.55
C ALA A 316 -30.54 -14.81 -6.05
N ASP A 317 -29.39 -14.70 -5.38
CA ASP A 317 -29.31 -14.40 -3.94
C ASP A 317 -29.79 -12.98 -3.64
N GLU A 318 -30.80 -12.85 -2.78
CA GLU A 318 -31.46 -11.56 -2.50
C GLU A 318 -30.53 -10.57 -1.79
N ALA A 319 -29.69 -11.06 -0.87
CA ALA A 319 -28.76 -10.21 -0.13
C ALA A 319 -27.68 -9.63 -1.07
N ARG A 320 -27.09 -10.46 -1.93
CA ARG A 320 -26.13 -10.04 -2.94
C ARG A 320 -26.78 -9.17 -4.00
N ARG A 321 -28.01 -9.46 -4.44
CA ARG A 321 -28.78 -8.60 -5.35
C ARG A 321 -28.93 -7.20 -4.77
N ALA A 322 -29.38 -7.10 -3.52
CA ALA A 322 -29.55 -5.82 -2.83
C ALA A 322 -28.22 -5.08 -2.65
N GLN A 323 -27.13 -5.80 -2.34
CA GLN A 323 -25.79 -5.21 -2.26
C GLN A 323 -25.34 -4.65 -3.60
N VAL A 324 -25.47 -5.42 -4.69
CA VAL A 324 -25.08 -5.01 -6.04
C VAL A 324 -25.92 -3.83 -6.53
N GLN A 325 -27.24 -3.82 -6.24
CA GLN A 325 -28.09 -2.67 -6.53
C GLN A 325 -27.59 -1.39 -5.84
N ARG A 326 -27.27 -1.46 -4.53
CA ARG A 326 -26.74 -0.29 -3.80
C ARG A 326 -25.44 0.22 -4.41
N MET A 327 -24.54 -0.67 -4.82
CA MET A 327 -23.28 -0.29 -5.46
C MET A 327 -23.52 0.38 -6.81
N VAL A 328 -24.41 -0.18 -7.64
CA VAL A 328 -24.80 0.41 -8.93
C VAL A 328 -25.37 1.82 -8.72
N ASP A 329 -26.26 2.00 -7.74
CA ASP A 329 -26.89 3.28 -7.43
C ASP A 329 -25.87 4.32 -6.94
N TYR A 330 -25.05 3.95 -5.95
CA TYR A 330 -24.00 4.81 -5.39
C TYR A 330 -23.02 5.24 -6.48
N MET A 331 -22.51 4.26 -7.23
CA MET A 331 -21.55 4.47 -8.31
C MET A 331 -22.19 5.12 -9.53
N GLY A 332 -23.51 5.35 -9.56
CA GLY A 332 -24.22 5.95 -10.69
C GLY A 332 -23.97 5.21 -12.00
N LEU A 333 -24.09 3.89 -11.96
CA LEU A 333 -23.84 2.99 -13.09
C LEU A 333 -25.15 2.53 -13.72
N THR A 334 -25.11 2.13 -14.98
CA THR A 334 -26.23 1.44 -15.64
C THR A 334 -25.88 -0.04 -15.83
N PRO A 335 -26.73 -1.00 -15.42
CA PRO A 335 -26.53 -2.42 -15.68
C PRO A 335 -26.19 -2.72 -17.15
N GLY A 336 -25.18 -3.56 -17.40
CA GLY A 336 -24.74 -3.93 -18.74
C GLY A 336 -23.87 -2.88 -19.46
N GLN A 337 -23.76 -1.65 -18.94
CA GLN A 337 -22.87 -0.63 -19.48
C GLN A 337 -21.42 -1.14 -19.49
N LYS A 338 -20.69 -0.92 -20.58
CA LYS A 338 -19.26 -1.26 -20.62
C LYS A 338 -18.50 -0.38 -19.66
N LEU A 339 -17.54 -0.94 -18.94
CA LEU A 339 -16.71 -0.16 -18.03
C LEU A 339 -15.88 0.90 -18.78
N THR A 340 -15.49 0.60 -20.01
CA THR A 340 -14.80 1.57 -20.89
C THR A 340 -15.66 2.78 -21.26
N ASP A 341 -16.99 2.74 -21.10
CA ASP A 341 -17.85 3.89 -21.43
C ASP A 341 -17.99 4.85 -20.24
N LEU A 342 -17.43 4.50 -19.08
CA LEU A 342 -17.53 5.29 -17.85
C LEU A 342 -16.58 6.50 -17.90
N LYS A 343 -17.16 7.70 -18.00
CA LYS A 343 -16.42 8.97 -17.93
C LYS A 343 -15.80 9.17 -16.55
N VAL A 344 -14.60 9.73 -16.54
CA VAL A 344 -13.90 10.15 -15.32
C VAL A 344 -13.88 11.67 -15.23
N ASP A 345 -13.97 12.19 -14.01
CA ASP A 345 -13.85 13.62 -13.71
C ASP A 345 -12.49 13.94 -13.08
N VAL A 346 -11.96 12.99 -12.30
CA VAL A 346 -10.71 13.12 -11.57
C VAL A 346 -9.84 11.88 -11.82
N VAL A 347 -8.53 12.07 -11.92
CA VAL A 347 -7.56 10.97 -11.93
C VAL A 347 -6.54 11.22 -10.85
N PHE A 348 -6.25 10.20 -10.06
CA PHE A 348 -5.28 10.26 -8.97
C PHE A 348 -4.24 9.15 -9.11
N VAL A 349 -3.00 9.55 -9.40
CA VAL A 349 -1.81 8.69 -9.34
C VAL A 349 -1.02 9.05 -8.09
N GLY A 350 -0.99 8.16 -7.11
CA GLY A 350 -0.32 8.38 -5.83
C GLY A 350 -0.69 7.33 -4.78
N SER A 351 -0.57 7.70 -3.50
CA SER A 351 -0.76 6.87 -2.28
C SER A 351 0.38 5.90 -1.96
N CYS A 352 0.38 5.31 -0.76
CA CYS A 352 1.38 4.30 -0.36
C CYS A 352 1.42 3.06 -1.28
N THR A 353 0.34 2.79 -2.00
CA THR A 353 0.23 1.64 -2.91
C THR A 353 1.02 1.84 -4.19
N ASN A 354 0.90 3.01 -4.83
CA ASN A 354 1.43 3.28 -6.17
C ASN A 354 1.87 4.75 -6.33
N SER A 355 2.99 5.12 -5.72
CA SER A 355 3.59 6.46 -5.77
C SER A 355 5.12 6.44 -5.79
N ARG A 356 5.70 5.29 -6.13
CA ARG A 356 7.16 5.11 -6.26
C ARG A 356 7.59 5.55 -7.65
N ILE A 357 8.91 5.63 -7.86
CA ILE A 357 9.46 6.13 -9.14
C ILE A 357 9.00 5.27 -10.33
N GLU A 358 8.88 3.95 -10.15
CA GLU A 358 8.38 3.02 -11.17
C GLU A 358 6.92 3.30 -11.55
N ASP A 359 6.06 3.64 -10.58
CA ASP A 359 4.66 4.00 -10.81
C ASP A 359 4.55 5.30 -11.61
N ILE A 360 5.38 6.30 -11.28
CA ILE A 360 5.42 7.59 -11.97
C ILE A 360 5.94 7.43 -13.39
N ARG A 361 6.99 6.62 -13.60
CA ARG A 361 7.48 6.26 -14.95
C ARG A 361 6.38 5.61 -15.78
N ALA A 362 5.61 4.69 -15.21
CA ALA A 362 4.51 4.03 -15.90
C ALA A 362 3.42 5.02 -16.33
N ALA A 363 3.04 5.97 -15.46
CA ALA A 363 2.10 7.03 -15.81
C ALA A 363 2.67 7.97 -16.88
N ALA A 364 3.93 8.42 -16.73
CA ALA A 364 4.59 9.32 -17.66
C ALA A 364 4.78 8.70 -19.06
N ALA A 365 5.06 7.40 -19.15
CA ALA A 365 5.16 6.68 -20.43
C ALA A 365 3.84 6.73 -21.23
N ILE A 366 2.70 6.67 -20.55
CA ILE A 366 1.39 6.84 -21.16
C ILE A 366 1.11 8.33 -21.47
N ALA A 367 1.51 9.25 -20.61
CA ALA A 367 1.28 10.68 -20.79
C ALA A 367 2.10 11.32 -21.93
N LYS A 368 3.29 10.78 -22.23
CA LYS A 368 4.24 11.37 -23.19
C LYS A 368 3.62 11.64 -24.56
N GLY A 369 3.68 12.91 -24.99
CA GLY A 369 3.15 13.37 -26.28
C GLY A 369 1.63 13.40 -26.38
N ARG A 370 0.90 13.20 -25.27
CA ARG A 370 -0.57 13.23 -25.20
C ARG A 370 -1.04 14.35 -24.28
N LYS A 371 -2.34 14.60 -24.20
CA LYS A 371 -2.95 15.61 -23.32
C LYS A 371 -4.09 15.00 -22.52
N VAL A 372 -4.18 15.37 -21.25
CA VAL A 372 -5.32 15.09 -20.37
C VAL A 372 -6.57 15.72 -21.01
N ALA A 373 -7.69 15.00 -20.97
CA ALA A 373 -8.95 15.50 -21.50
C ALA A 373 -9.38 16.77 -20.76
N SER A 374 -9.93 17.76 -21.48
CA SER A 374 -10.15 19.11 -20.95
C SER A 374 -11.11 19.19 -19.75
N HIS A 375 -11.95 18.17 -19.55
CA HIS A 375 -12.88 18.08 -18.42
C HIS A 375 -12.32 17.28 -17.23
N VAL A 376 -11.14 16.69 -17.36
CA VAL A 376 -10.52 15.85 -16.32
C VAL A 376 -9.51 16.66 -15.52
N ARG A 377 -9.61 16.58 -14.19
CA ARG A 377 -8.54 16.99 -13.28
C ARG A 377 -7.65 15.79 -12.97
N ALA A 378 -6.39 15.79 -13.41
CA ALA A 378 -5.47 14.68 -13.17
C ALA A 378 -4.32 15.09 -12.24
N LEU A 379 -4.10 14.31 -11.18
CA LEU A 379 -3.06 14.56 -10.17
C LEU A 379 -2.02 13.45 -10.19
N VAL A 380 -0.74 13.81 -10.06
CA VAL A 380 0.34 12.88 -9.73
C VAL A 380 1.04 13.33 -8.45
N VAL A 381 1.03 12.46 -7.44
CA VAL A 381 1.53 12.71 -6.10
C VAL A 381 2.64 11.70 -5.76
N PRO A 382 3.90 12.14 -5.65
CA PRO A 382 5.01 11.30 -5.21
C PRO A 382 4.81 10.74 -3.80
N GLY A 383 5.36 9.56 -3.54
CA GLY A 383 5.26 8.92 -2.23
C GLY A 383 6.21 9.52 -1.19
N SER A 384 7.31 10.15 -1.64
CA SER A 384 8.28 10.85 -0.81
C SER A 384 8.96 11.96 -1.61
N GLY A 385 9.63 12.87 -0.91
CA GLY A 385 10.46 13.91 -1.52
C GLY A 385 11.63 13.32 -2.31
N LEU A 386 12.19 12.17 -1.91
CA LEU A 386 13.22 11.49 -2.69
C LEU A 386 12.68 10.92 -4.01
N VAL A 387 11.46 10.37 -4.02
CA VAL A 387 10.80 9.97 -5.26
C VAL A 387 10.54 11.18 -6.15
N LYS A 388 10.11 12.31 -5.58
CA LYS A 388 9.90 13.56 -6.30
C LYS A 388 11.20 14.05 -6.95
N GLU A 389 12.29 14.14 -6.18
CA GLU A 389 13.62 14.52 -6.68
C GLU A 389 14.07 13.59 -7.82
N ALA A 390 13.86 12.28 -7.70
CA ALA A 390 14.21 11.31 -8.74
C ALA A 390 13.38 11.51 -10.02
N ALA A 391 12.07 11.73 -9.88
CA ALA A 391 11.18 11.96 -11.01
C ALA A 391 11.52 13.25 -11.76
N GLU A 392 11.87 14.31 -11.04
CA GLU A 392 12.29 15.60 -11.61
C GLU A 392 13.67 15.50 -12.29
N ALA A 393 14.60 14.74 -11.71
CA ALA A 393 15.89 14.46 -12.32
C ALA A 393 15.77 13.69 -13.64
N GLU A 394 14.77 12.80 -13.74
CA GLU A 394 14.45 12.06 -14.97
C GLU A 394 13.57 12.86 -15.96
N GLY A 395 13.09 14.05 -15.58
CA GLY A 395 12.21 14.89 -16.39
C GLY A 395 10.78 14.33 -16.54
N LEU A 396 10.36 13.42 -15.66
CA LEU A 396 9.01 12.85 -15.67
C LEU A 396 7.95 13.88 -15.28
N ASP A 397 8.30 14.79 -14.36
CA ASP A 397 7.49 15.93 -13.98
C ASP A 397 7.12 16.80 -15.19
N LYS A 398 8.09 17.07 -16.07
CA LYS A 398 7.88 17.86 -17.30
C LYS A 398 6.94 17.15 -18.26
N ILE A 399 7.11 15.84 -18.47
CA ILE A 399 6.22 15.04 -19.31
C ILE A 399 4.78 15.10 -18.78
N LEU A 400 4.60 14.96 -17.47
CA LEU A 400 3.30 14.97 -16.82
C LEU A 400 2.65 16.36 -16.86
N LEU A 401 3.40 17.42 -16.56
CA LEU A 401 2.96 18.82 -16.66
C LEU A 401 2.58 19.18 -18.10
N GLU A 402 3.41 18.79 -19.06
CA GLU A 402 3.12 18.98 -20.49
C GLU A 402 1.83 18.25 -20.88
N ALA A 403 1.59 17.04 -20.38
CA ALA A 403 0.33 16.35 -20.63
C ALA A 403 -0.87 17.02 -19.94
N GLY A 404 -0.66 17.87 -18.93
CA GLY A 404 -1.72 18.57 -18.19
C GLY A 404 -2.07 17.93 -16.85
N PHE A 405 -1.21 17.06 -16.32
CA PHE A 405 -1.31 16.60 -14.93
C PHE A 405 -0.84 17.70 -13.97
N GLU A 406 -1.49 17.77 -12.82
CA GLU A 406 -1.02 18.51 -11.66
C GLU A 406 0.13 17.74 -11.02
N TRP A 407 1.35 18.30 -11.06
CA TRP A 407 2.51 17.77 -10.34
C TRP A 407 2.49 18.27 -8.90
N ARG A 408 2.39 17.36 -7.94
CA ARG A 408 2.14 17.66 -6.51
C ARG A 408 3.36 17.40 -5.62
N GLU A 409 3.27 17.84 -4.37
CA GLU A 409 4.20 17.53 -3.29
C GLU A 409 3.92 16.15 -2.68
N ALA A 410 4.92 15.54 -2.03
CA ALA A 410 4.79 14.18 -1.53
C ALA A 410 3.79 14.01 -0.37
N GLY A 411 2.91 12.99 -0.42
CA GLY A 411 1.98 12.73 0.69
C GLY A 411 0.82 11.81 0.35
N CYS A 412 -0.02 11.48 1.34
CA CYS A 412 -1.15 10.57 1.15
C CYS A 412 -2.21 11.09 0.17
N SER A 413 -2.41 12.42 0.10
CA SER A 413 -3.39 13.08 -0.79
C SER A 413 -4.77 12.42 -0.71
N MET A 414 -5.42 12.18 -1.85
CA MET A 414 -6.78 11.63 -1.95
C MET A 414 -6.95 10.23 -1.38
N CYS A 415 -5.91 9.54 -0.92
CA CYS A 415 -6.00 8.16 -0.42
C CYS A 415 -6.99 7.99 0.76
N LEU A 416 -7.03 8.96 1.67
CA LEU A 416 -7.85 8.92 2.89
C LEU A 416 -8.83 10.10 3.00
N GLY A 417 -8.68 11.15 2.17
CA GLY A 417 -9.58 12.31 2.19
C GLY A 417 -9.49 13.17 3.46
N MET A 418 -8.37 13.12 4.19
CA MET A 418 -8.11 13.95 5.37
C MET A 418 -7.53 15.33 5.01
N ASN A 419 -6.67 15.39 4.00
CA ASN A 419 -6.12 16.63 3.46
C ASN A 419 -7.08 17.30 2.43
N PRO A 420 -6.74 18.50 1.89
CA PRO A 420 -7.61 19.22 0.95
C PRO A 420 -7.93 18.49 -0.37
N ASP A 421 -7.17 17.47 -0.75
CA ASP A 421 -7.43 16.71 -1.97
C ASP A 421 -8.62 15.75 -1.75
N LYS A 422 -9.81 16.17 -2.17
CA LYS A 422 -11.06 15.40 -2.04
C LYS A 422 -11.89 15.41 -3.32
N LEU A 423 -12.62 14.33 -3.55
CA LEU A 423 -13.70 14.26 -4.51
C LEU A 423 -14.92 15.05 -4.01
N LYS A 424 -15.60 15.73 -4.93
CA LYS A 424 -16.92 16.31 -4.71
C LYS A 424 -18.01 15.26 -4.97
N PRO A 425 -19.22 15.41 -4.38
CA PRO A 425 -20.33 14.51 -4.63
C PRO A 425 -20.59 14.30 -6.13
N GLY A 426 -20.69 13.03 -6.54
CA GLY A 426 -20.97 12.63 -7.92
C GLY A 426 -19.74 12.52 -8.82
N GLN A 427 -18.59 13.11 -8.46
CA GLN A 427 -17.35 12.99 -9.24
C GLN A 427 -16.85 11.55 -9.28
N ARG A 428 -16.42 11.09 -10.46
CA ARG A 428 -15.82 9.78 -10.68
C ARG A 428 -14.31 9.87 -10.81
N SER A 429 -13.61 9.01 -10.06
CA SER A 429 -12.16 8.92 -10.01
C SER A 429 -11.63 7.61 -10.59
N ALA A 430 -10.61 7.69 -11.45
CA ALA A 430 -9.67 6.60 -11.64
C ALA A 430 -8.49 6.80 -10.67
N SER A 431 -8.37 5.93 -9.67
CA SER A 431 -7.45 6.10 -8.54
C SER A 431 -6.47 4.93 -8.46
N THR A 432 -5.20 5.23 -8.22
CA THR A 432 -4.19 4.22 -7.94
C THR A 432 -4.12 3.83 -6.45
N SER A 433 -5.05 4.32 -5.62
CA SER A 433 -5.18 3.93 -4.21
C SER A 433 -5.59 2.46 -4.04
N ASN A 434 -5.74 2.04 -2.78
CA ASN A 434 -6.09 0.68 -2.37
C ASN A 434 -7.54 0.53 -1.87
N ARG A 435 -8.25 1.62 -1.57
CA ARG A 435 -9.64 1.57 -1.06
C ARG A 435 -10.57 2.49 -1.83
N ASN A 436 -11.75 1.97 -2.15
CA ASN A 436 -12.86 2.66 -2.82
C ASN A 436 -14.18 2.57 -2.04
N PHE A 437 -14.13 2.33 -0.72
CA PHE A 437 -15.31 2.42 0.14
C PHE A 437 -16.00 3.77 0.00
N GLU A 438 -17.31 3.79 0.21
CA GLU A 438 -18.13 4.99 0.11
C GLU A 438 -17.57 6.12 1.00
N GLY A 439 -17.36 7.30 0.42
CA GLY A 439 -16.84 8.47 1.14
C GLY A 439 -15.32 8.48 1.36
N ARG A 440 -14.59 7.41 1.01
CA ARG A 440 -13.15 7.27 1.32
C ARG A 440 -12.27 8.40 0.77
N GLN A 441 -12.51 8.83 -0.47
CA GLN A 441 -11.75 9.92 -1.10
C GLN A 441 -12.52 11.26 -1.07
N GLY A 442 -13.59 11.34 -0.28
CA GLY A 442 -14.53 12.46 -0.27
C GLY A 442 -15.98 11.99 -0.31
N MET A 443 -16.84 12.65 0.47
CA MET A 443 -18.25 12.29 0.61
C MET A 443 -18.97 12.31 -0.74
N GLY A 444 -19.60 11.18 -1.10
CA GLY A 444 -20.32 11.00 -2.36
C GLY A 444 -19.44 10.88 -3.62
N GLY A 445 -18.11 10.77 -3.47
CA GLY A 445 -17.19 10.51 -4.58
C GLY A 445 -17.20 9.04 -5.01
N ARG A 446 -17.05 8.78 -6.31
CA ARG A 446 -17.14 7.45 -6.92
C ARG A 446 -15.77 7.00 -7.38
N THR A 447 -15.16 6.03 -6.70
CA THR A 447 -13.76 5.67 -6.92
C THR A 447 -13.62 4.31 -7.58
N HIS A 448 -12.80 4.22 -8.61
CA HIS A 448 -12.37 2.96 -9.22
C HIS A 448 -10.87 2.78 -9.02
N LEU A 449 -10.47 1.62 -8.49
CA LEU A 449 -9.08 1.28 -8.25
C LEU A 449 -8.47 0.70 -9.52
N VAL A 450 -7.37 1.30 -9.98
CA VAL A 450 -6.68 0.91 -11.22
C VAL A 450 -5.16 1.00 -11.06
N SER A 451 -4.41 0.50 -12.04
CA SER A 451 -2.95 0.68 -12.11
C SER A 451 -2.57 2.11 -12.55
N PRO A 452 -1.33 2.56 -12.29
CA PRO A 452 -0.86 3.90 -12.72
C PRO A 452 -0.97 4.14 -14.22
N ALA A 453 -0.63 3.14 -15.04
CA ALA A 453 -0.75 3.25 -16.49
C ALA A 453 -2.21 3.39 -16.93
N MET A 454 -3.13 2.63 -16.31
CA MET A 454 -4.56 2.71 -16.59
C MET A 454 -5.15 4.05 -16.15
N ALA A 455 -4.76 4.56 -14.98
CA ALA A 455 -5.16 5.88 -14.50
C ALA A 455 -4.74 6.98 -15.50
N ALA A 456 -3.47 6.95 -15.94
CA ALA A 456 -2.97 7.91 -16.92
C ALA A 456 -3.68 7.80 -18.28
N ALA A 457 -3.97 6.58 -18.75
CA ALA A 457 -4.74 6.38 -19.99
C ALA A 457 -6.17 6.93 -19.87
N ALA A 458 -6.83 6.71 -18.73
CA ALA A 458 -8.16 7.24 -18.46
C ALA A 458 -8.17 8.78 -18.38
N ALA A 459 -7.11 9.40 -17.84
CA ALA A 459 -6.97 10.86 -17.82
C ALA A 459 -6.92 11.45 -19.24
N ILE A 460 -6.19 10.80 -20.14
CA ILE A 460 -6.03 11.23 -21.53
C ILE A 460 -7.32 11.02 -22.32
N ALA A 461 -7.97 9.88 -22.14
CA ALA A 461 -9.21 9.54 -22.85
C ALA A 461 -10.44 10.30 -22.31
N GLY A 462 -10.45 10.66 -21.02
CA GLY A 462 -11.61 11.23 -20.34
C GLY A 462 -12.64 10.20 -19.87
N HIS A 463 -12.34 8.91 -20.03
CA HIS A 463 -13.12 7.75 -19.62
C HIS A 463 -12.19 6.53 -19.46
N PHE A 464 -12.64 5.43 -18.87
CA PHE A 464 -11.81 4.21 -18.79
C PHE A 464 -11.57 3.62 -20.18
N VAL A 465 -10.40 3.01 -20.38
CA VAL A 465 -9.96 2.45 -21.66
C VAL A 465 -9.22 1.15 -21.43
N ASP A 466 -8.99 0.37 -22.48
CA ASP A 466 -7.99 -0.67 -22.38
C ASP A 466 -6.58 -0.07 -22.48
N VAL A 467 -5.82 -0.11 -21.39
CA VAL A 467 -4.46 0.47 -21.33
C VAL A 467 -3.50 -0.19 -22.33
N ARG A 468 -3.82 -1.38 -22.85
CA ARG A 468 -3.03 -2.06 -23.89
C ARG A 468 -2.97 -1.25 -25.18
N ASP A 469 -4.02 -0.47 -25.48
CA ASP A 469 -4.08 0.39 -26.66
C ASP A 469 -3.24 1.68 -26.52
N TYR A 470 -2.74 1.96 -25.31
CA TYR A 470 -1.99 3.16 -24.98
C TYR A 470 -0.50 2.92 -24.75
N GLN A 471 -0.08 1.66 -24.72
CA GLN A 471 1.32 1.30 -24.50
C GLN A 471 2.21 2.00 -25.54
N PRO A 472 3.38 2.52 -25.13
CA PRO A 472 4.35 3.02 -26.08
C PRO A 472 4.63 1.94 -27.14
N LYS A 473 4.56 2.30 -28.42
CA LYS A 473 4.98 1.39 -29.49
C LYS A 473 6.48 1.15 -29.30
N GLU A 474 6.90 -0.10 -29.11
CA GLU A 474 8.34 -0.42 -29.12
C GLU A 474 8.94 0.04 -30.46
N GLY A 475 9.92 0.94 -30.41
CA GLY A 475 10.71 1.34 -31.60
C GLY A 475 10.32 2.65 -32.30
N VAL A 476 10.03 3.73 -31.56
CA VAL A 476 10.14 5.11 -32.08
C VAL A 476 10.98 5.96 -31.14
#